data_AF-A0A3R7UG27-F1
#
_entry.id   AF-A0A3R7UG27-F1
#
_cell.length_a   1.000
_cell.length_b   1.000
_cell.length_c   1.000
_cell.angle_alpha   90.00
_cell.angle_beta   90.00
_cell.angle_gamma   90.00
#
_symmetry.space_group_name_H-M   'P 1'
#
loop_
_entity.id
_entity.type
_entity.pdbx_description
1 polymer ?
#
loop_
_entity_poly.entity_id
_entity_poly.type
_entity_poly.pdbx_seq_one_letter_code
_entity_poly.pdbx_strand_id
1 'polypeptide(L)'
;DSGNNSHSIFGGSHDESPGSPGRTSDYNRQLGAHSTVPGVWRLFDPETDTRYHLNFVEKVYAVVDNPGFVPADGVAPIDIKSGDVVVEYRDWNNPATTVAERGKDVGGNMDYAVINHDQIGKIEESNYHNPNHHPMMWKFWEPGIDYGNGFGEADHPLMRSSEAYLIAAEAIIKGASAGSVGSASDYYNAVVNRAIIGGQLGDADMANDPNDLSSLATKSYRASGNVTIEMIMDERAREFMGEGLRWYDLKRTGTLISRSKAFNPWIGALNYIKEHHYLRPIPLTELDLATNEVTQNPGY
;
A
#
# COMPACT_ATOMS: atom_id res chain seq x y z
N ASP A 1 -25.66 -12.22 -5.72
CA ASP A 1 -24.52 -11.31 -5.82
C ASP A 1 -24.29 -10.62 -4.50
N SER A 2 -23.16 -10.90 -3.87
CA SER A 2 -22.79 -10.28 -2.60
C SER A 2 -21.91 -9.04 -2.81
N GLY A 3 -21.94 -8.39 -3.97
CA GLY A 3 -21.11 -7.19 -4.26
C GLY A 3 -19.59 -7.41 -4.11
N ASN A 4 -18.84 -6.34 -4.36
CA ASN A 4 -17.40 -6.27 -4.09
C ASN A 4 -17.19 -5.79 -2.64
N ASN A 5 -16.17 -6.27 -1.91
CA ASN A 5 -15.89 -5.80 -0.54
C ASN A 5 -14.53 -5.08 -0.43
N SER A 6 -13.92 -4.71 -1.55
CA SER A 6 -12.57 -4.11 -1.59
C SER A 6 -12.46 -2.84 -0.74
N HIS A 7 -13.52 -2.04 -0.61
CA HIS A 7 -13.53 -0.86 0.25
C HIS A 7 -13.27 -1.18 1.73
N SER A 8 -13.48 -2.45 2.14
CA SER A 8 -13.50 -2.86 3.56
C SER A 8 -12.34 -3.70 4.05
N ILE A 9 -11.55 -4.28 3.15
CA ILE A 9 -10.56 -5.30 3.51
C ILE A 9 -9.15 -4.72 3.67
N PHE A 10 -8.89 -3.52 3.14
CA PHE A 10 -7.58 -2.87 3.23
C PHE A 10 -7.55 -1.97 4.45
N GLY A 11 -6.81 -2.42 5.46
CA GLY A 11 -6.87 -2.03 6.86
C GLY A 11 -6.46 -0.60 7.19
N GLY A 12 -6.01 -0.44 8.42
CA GLY A 12 -6.04 0.83 9.15
C GLY A 12 -7.41 1.01 9.77
N SER A 13 -7.47 1.03 11.10
CA SER A 13 -8.69 1.43 11.82
C SER A 13 -8.42 2.79 12.43
N HIS A 14 -9.44 3.64 12.39
CA HIS A 14 -9.46 4.90 13.11
C HIS A 14 -10.58 4.94 14.16
N ASP A 15 -11.20 3.79 14.43
CA ASP A 15 -12.32 3.69 15.38
C ASP A 15 -11.93 4.16 16.80
N GLU A 16 -10.64 4.11 17.15
CA GLU A 16 -10.12 4.38 18.50
C GLU A 16 -9.35 5.70 18.60
N SER A 17 -9.16 6.41 17.49
CA SER A 17 -8.43 7.66 17.53
C SER A 17 -9.28 8.81 18.07
N PRO A 18 -8.66 9.86 18.62
CA PRO A 18 -9.37 11.02 19.17
C PRO A 18 -10.32 11.65 18.15
N GLY A 19 -11.53 12.00 18.58
CA GLY A 19 -12.53 12.59 17.67
C GLY A 19 -13.15 11.59 16.68
N SER A 20 -12.93 10.28 16.89
CA SER A 20 -13.63 9.23 16.16
C SER A 20 -15.03 8.97 16.75
N PRO A 21 -16.09 8.91 15.92
CA PRO A 21 -17.42 8.48 16.33
C PRO A 21 -17.52 6.95 16.36
N GLY A 22 -16.39 6.25 16.21
CA GLY A 22 -16.31 4.80 16.10
C GLY A 22 -16.75 4.31 14.73
N ARG A 23 -17.46 3.18 14.73
CA ARG A 23 -17.86 2.40 13.54
C ARG A 23 -18.88 3.12 12.66
N THR A 24 -18.39 3.97 11.77
CA THR A 24 -19.17 4.88 10.92
C THR A 24 -18.70 4.85 9.47
N SER A 25 -19.50 5.38 8.55
CA SER A 25 -19.19 5.37 7.11
C SER A 25 -18.11 6.38 6.71
N ASP A 26 -17.70 7.30 7.60
CA ASP A 26 -16.77 8.40 7.30
C ASP A 26 -15.42 7.91 6.74
N TYR A 27 -14.90 6.79 7.27
CA TYR A 27 -13.70 6.12 6.78
C TYR A 27 -13.99 4.75 6.12
N ASN A 28 -15.24 4.52 5.70
CA ASN A 28 -15.78 3.21 5.34
C ASN A 28 -15.58 2.16 6.44
N ARG A 29 -16.16 0.97 6.23
CA ARG A 29 -15.89 -0.18 7.09
C ARG A 29 -14.44 -0.61 6.92
N GLN A 30 -13.73 -0.98 8.00
CA GLN A 30 -12.36 -1.48 7.92
C GLN A 30 -12.20 -2.80 8.70
N LEU A 31 -11.77 -3.87 8.03
CA LEU A 31 -11.63 -5.22 8.62
C LEU A 31 -10.20 -5.59 9.00
N GLY A 32 -9.21 -4.77 8.61
CA GLY A 32 -7.80 -5.04 8.91
C GLY A 32 -7.24 -6.31 8.25
N ALA A 33 -7.85 -6.80 7.17
CA ALA A 33 -7.42 -8.05 6.52
C ALA A 33 -6.08 -7.88 5.75
N HIS A 34 -5.85 -6.70 5.19
CA HIS A 34 -4.66 -6.36 4.41
C HIS A 34 -4.10 -4.99 4.81
N SER A 35 -2.86 -4.90 5.28
CA SER A 35 -2.22 -3.61 5.54
C SER A 35 -1.28 -3.24 4.40
N THR A 36 -1.21 -1.95 4.06
CA THR A 36 -0.12 -1.43 3.22
C THR A 36 1.18 -1.47 4.03
N VAL A 37 2.28 -1.86 3.39
CA VAL A 37 3.59 -1.95 4.05
C VAL A 37 4.47 -0.76 3.64
N PRO A 38 5.38 -0.26 4.49
CA PRO A 38 6.16 0.94 4.20
C PRO A 38 6.94 0.88 2.88
N GLY A 39 7.43 -0.31 2.50
CA GLY A 39 8.14 -0.48 1.23
C GLY A 39 7.27 -0.26 -0.02
N VAL A 40 5.94 -0.37 0.09
CA VAL A 40 5.03 -0.08 -1.04
C VAL A 40 4.84 1.42 -1.22
N TRP A 41 4.75 2.20 -0.15
CA TRP A 41 4.66 3.66 -0.22
C TRP A 41 5.88 4.25 -0.92
N ARG A 42 7.05 3.66 -0.66
CA ARG A 42 8.35 4.04 -1.21
C ARG A 42 8.55 3.65 -2.68
N LEU A 43 7.55 3.03 -3.31
CA LEU A 43 7.50 2.83 -4.76
C LEU A 43 7.06 4.07 -5.53
N PHE A 44 6.37 5.00 -4.87
CA PHE A 44 5.74 6.15 -5.50
C PHE A 44 6.54 7.42 -5.21
N ASP A 45 6.35 8.40 -6.10
CA ASP A 45 6.76 9.78 -5.86
C ASP A 45 5.62 10.49 -5.11
N PRO A 46 5.80 10.94 -3.86
CA PRO A 46 4.74 11.61 -3.11
C PRO A 46 4.26 12.91 -3.74
N GLU A 47 5.11 13.59 -4.52
CA GLU A 47 4.79 14.93 -5.05
C GLU A 47 4.14 14.86 -6.43
N THR A 48 4.54 13.88 -7.25
CA THR A 48 4.17 13.84 -8.68
C THR A 48 3.34 12.64 -9.08
N ASP A 49 3.41 11.51 -8.37
CA ASP A 49 2.60 10.34 -8.69
C ASP A 49 1.20 10.50 -8.10
N THR A 50 0.21 10.83 -8.94
CA THR A 50 -1.19 11.01 -8.52
C THR A 50 -1.76 9.79 -7.81
N ARG A 51 -1.18 8.60 -8.01
CA ARG A 51 -1.62 7.38 -7.33
C ARG A 51 -1.27 7.38 -5.85
N TYR A 52 -0.27 8.15 -5.39
CA TYR A 52 0.15 8.15 -3.99
C TYR A 52 -1.00 8.57 -3.06
N HIS A 53 -1.49 9.80 -3.20
CA HIS A 53 -2.61 10.32 -2.42
C HIS A 53 -3.97 9.66 -2.74
N LEU A 54 -4.13 9.03 -3.91
CA LEU A 54 -5.32 8.24 -4.24
C LEU A 54 -5.31 6.85 -3.59
N ASN A 55 -4.12 6.36 -3.26
CA ASN A 55 -3.96 5.04 -2.68
C ASN A 55 -3.91 5.10 -1.16
N PHE A 56 -3.31 6.13 -0.59
CA PHE A 56 -2.95 6.15 0.82
C PHE A 56 -3.69 7.24 1.58
N VAL A 57 -4.12 6.91 2.80
CA VAL A 57 -4.58 7.92 3.75
C VAL A 57 -3.40 8.37 4.59
N GLU A 58 -2.81 9.50 4.22
CA GLU A 58 -1.69 10.08 4.98
C GLU A 58 -2.17 10.84 6.21
N LYS A 59 -3.39 11.39 6.18
CA LYS A 59 -3.94 12.16 7.28
C LYS A 59 -5.29 11.63 7.68
N VAL A 60 -5.44 11.45 8.98
CA VAL A 60 -6.73 11.10 9.57
C VAL A 60 -7.23 12.27 10.38
N TYR A 61 -8.51 12.56 10.21
CA TYR A 61 -9.18 13.74 10.72
C TYR A 61 -10.24 13.33 11.73
N ALA A 62 -10.37 14.12 12.81
CA ALA A 62 -11.48 14.00 13.74
C ALA A 62 -12.81 14.27 13.01
N VAL A 63 -13.81 13.42 13.22
CA VAL A 63 -15.16 13.60 12.67
C VAL A 63 -16.07 14.31 13.68
N VAL A 64 -15.75 14.22 14.97
CA VAL A 64 -16.47 14.90 16.05
C VAL A 64 -15.50 15.61 16.99
N ASP A 65 -16.01 16.65 17.67
CA ASP A 65 -15.26 17.35 18.72
C ASP A 65 -14.86 16.41 19.86
N ASN A 66 -13.63 16.55 20.36
CA ASN A 66 -13.11 15.87 21.53
C ASN A 66 -12.40 16.87 22.47
N PRO A 67 -13.16 17.63 23.27
CA PRO A 67 -12.60 18.66 24.16
C PRO A 67 -11.86 18.06 25.35
N GLY A 68 -10.80 18.74 25.80
CA GLY A 68 -10.00 18.31 26.95
C GLY A 68 -9.21 17.02 26.71
N PHE A 69 -8.93 16.67 25.45
CA PHE A 69 -8.09 15.54 25.10
C PHE A 69 -6.68 15.72 25.69
N VAL A 70 -6.15 14.67 26.32
CA VAL A 70 -4.82 14.68 26.95
C VAL A 70 -3.85 13.92 26.06
N PRO A 71 -2.87 14.58 25.41
CA PRO A 71 -1.95 13.91 24.48
C PRO A 71 -1.09 12.81 25.11
N ALA A 72 -0.58 13.06 26.33
CA ALA A 72 0.20 12.11 27.12
C ALA A 72 0.23 12.54 28.59
N ASP A 73 0.68 11.65 29.47
CA ASP A 73 0.83 11.92 30.90
C ASP A 73 1.72 13.15 31.14
N GLY A 74 1.20 14.12 31.91
CA GLY A 74 1.90 15.37 32.22
C GLY A 74 1.88 16.42 31.10
N VAL A 75 1.22 16.15 29.97
CA VAL A 75 1.00 17.11 28.88
C VAL A 75 -0.32 17.85 29.10
N ALA A 76 -0.33 19.16 28.83
CA ALA A 76 -1.53 19.98 28.97
C ALA A 76 -2.64 19.50 28.02
N PRO A 77 -3.91 19.45 28.47
CA PRO A 77 -5.02 19.09 27.61
C PRO A 77 -5.20 20.07 26.44
N ILE A 78 -5.70 19.56 25.32
CA ILE A 78 -6.05 20.31 24.12
C ILE A 78 -7.50 20.01 23.72
N ASP A 79 -8.11 20.92 22.97
CA ASP A 79 -9.41 20.67 22.35
C ASP A 79 -9.22 20.26 20.90
N ILE A 80 -9.61 19.03 20.55
CA ILE A 80 -9.65 18.58 19.15
C ILE A 80 -11.04 18.90 18.60
N LYS A 81 -11.10 19.54 17.43
CA LYS A 81 -12.34 19.87 16.73
C LYS A 81 -12.58 18.93 15.56
N SER A 82 -13.85 18.76 15.22
CA SER A 82 -14.22 18.12 13.95
C SER A 82 -13.48 18.80 12.79
N GLY A 83 -12.78 18.01 11.98
CA GLY A 83 -11.94 18.46 10.87
C GLY A 83 -10.48 18.70 11.21
N ASP A 84 -10.06 18.60 12.48
CA ASP A 84 -8.64 18.66 12.85
C ASP A 84 -7.94 17.34 12.48
N VAL A 85 -6.67 17.43 12.08
CA VAL A 85 -5.81 16.25 11.91
C VAL A 85 -5.57 15.66 13.30
N VAL A 86 -5.58 14.33 13.40
CA VAL A 86 -5.28 13.59 14.65
C VAL A 86 -4.15 12.59 14.50
N VAL A 87 -3.93 12.09 13.27
CA VAL A 87 -2.77 11.28 12.90
C VAL A 87 -2.29 11.71 11.52
N GLU A 88 -0.99 11.95 11.38
CA GLU A 88 -0.30 12.19 10.11
C GLU A 88 0.80 11.15 9.92
N TYR A 89 0.70 10.40 8.82
CA TYR A 89 1.78 9.57 8.28
C TYR A 89 2.57 10.43 7.28
N ARG A 90 3.81 10.77 7.64
CA ARG A 90 4.67 11.65 6.84
C ARG A 90 5.08 11.00 5.54
N ASP A 91 5.16 11.75 4.44
CA ASP A 91 5.73 11.27 3.18
C ASP A 91 7.11 10.68 3.40
N TRP A 92 7.43 9.59 2.70
CA TRP A 92 8.66 8.84 2.94
C TRP A 92 9.92 9.66 2.63
N ASN A 93 9.83 10.61 1.71
CA ASN A 93 10.90 11.52 1.31
C ASN A 93 10.92 12.83 2.13
N ASN A 94 9.97 13.02 3.05
CA ASN A 94 9.85 14.20 3.91
C ASN A 94 9.53 13.83 5.39
N PRO A 95 10.36 12.99 6.04
CA PRO A 95 10.13 12.58 7.42
C PRO A 95 10.26 13.76 8.39
N ALA A 96 9.55 13.70 9.51
CA ALA A 96 9.82 14.59 10.64
C ALA A 96 11.19 14.23 11.25
N THR A 97 12.11 15.21 11.30
CA THR A 97 13.50 14.99 11.74
C THR A 97 13.82 15.64 13.09
N THR A 98 12.98 16.56 13.52
CA THR A 98 13.11 17.28 14.78
C THR A 98 11.96 16.95 15.73
N VAL A 99 12.16 17.15 17.03
CA VAL A 99 11.10 16.99 18.04
C VAL A 99 9.96 17.98 17.79
N ALA A 100 10.25 19.19 17.32
CA ALA A 100 9.23 20.21 17.06
C ALA A 100 8.21 19.79 15.98
N GLU A 101 8.62 18.95 15.03
CA GLU A 101 7.75 18.40 13.99
C GLU A 101 6.92 17.21 14.48
N ARG A 102 7.11 16.75 15.73
CA ARG A 102 6.39 15.61 16.30
C ARG A 102 5.15 16.00 17.06
N GLY A 103 4.31 14.99 17.32
CA GLY A 103 3.16 15.12 18.21
C GLY A 103 3.54 15.37 19.66
N LYS A 104 2.66 16.06 20.38
CA LYS A 104 2.78 16.30 21.82
C LYS A 104 2.81 15.01 22.65
N ASP A 105 2.31 13.90 22.12
CA ASP A 105 2.38 12.57 22.73
C ASP A 105 3.83 12.07 22.91
N VAL A 106 4.74 12.52 22.06
CA VAL A 106 6.18 12.18 22.13
C VAL A 106 7.05 13.42 22.44
N GLY A 107 6.45 14.44 23.05
CA GLY A 107 7.15 15.66 23.49
C GLY A 107 7.38 16.70 22.39
N GLY A 108 6.71 16.57 21.24
CA GLY A 108 6.73 17.55 20.17
C GLY A 108 5.72 18.69 20.32
N ASN A 109 5.51 19.46 19.25
CA ASN A 109 4.64 20.64 19.26
C ASN A 109 3.29 20.42 18.58
N MET A 110 3.12 19.35 17.80
CA MET A 110 1.92 19.14 17.00
C MET A 110 0.78 18.59 17.88
N ASP A 111 -0.43 19.09 17.64
CA ASP A 111 -1.67 18.68 18.32
C ASP A 111 -2.23 17.33 17.81
N TYR A 112 -1.39 16.57 17.10
CA TYR A 112 -1.71 15.30 16.48
C TYR A 112 -0.46 14.42 16.42
N ALA A 113 -0.64 13.11 16.28
CA ALA A 113 0.48 12.19 16.16
C ALA A 113 1.16 12.32 14.78
N VAL A 114 2.49 12.36 14.77
CA VAL A 114 3.29 12.44 13.54
C VAL A 114 4.18 11.21 13.42
N ILE A 115 3.82 10.33 12.51
CA ILE A 115 4.40 9.00 12.33
C ILE A 115 5.23 8.99 11.04
N ASN A 116 6.53 8.75 11.16
CA ASN A 116 7.37 8.51 9.99
C ASN A 116 7.20 7.07 9.49
N HIS A 117 7.53 6.85 8.22
CA HIS A 117 7.43 5.54 7.57
C HIS A 117 8.19 4.41 8.27
N ASP A 118 9.35 4.71 8.86
CA ASP A 118 10.18 3.74 9.58
C ASP A 118 9.58 3.29 10.92
N GLN A 119 8.59 4.04 11.43
CA GLN A 119 7.89 3.79 12.68
C GLN A 119 6.59 2.99 12.50
N ILE A 120 6.08 2.87 11.27
CA ILE A 120 4.85 2.11 10.99
C ILE A 120 5.03 0.65 11.44
N GLY A 121 4.12 0.18 12.31
CA GLY A 121 4.17 -1.16 12.91
C GLY A 121 5.27 -1.37 13.95
N LYS A 122 5.95 -0.30 14.39
CA LYS A 122 7.00 -0.33 15.43
C LYS A 122 6.84 0.76 16.50
N ILE A 123 5.96 1.73 16.26
CA ILE A 123 5.70 2.84 17.17
C ILE A 123 5.01 2.34 18.45
N GLU A 124 5.31 2.95 19.59
CA GLU A 124 4.63 2.64 20.85
C GLU A 124 3.20 3.18 20.84
N GLU A 125 2.31 2.59 21.64
CA GLU A 125 0.94 3.09 21.79
C GLU A 125 0.92 4.50 22.39
N SER A 126 0.04 5.35 21.88
CA SER A 126 -0.22 6.67 22.43
C SER A 126 -1.72 6.95 22.46
N ASN A 127 -2.14 8.04 23.11
CA ASN A 127 -3.55 8.42 23.15
C ASN A 127 -4.12 8.80 21.77
N TYR A 128 -3.27 8.98 20.74
CA TYR A 128 -3.71 9.23 19.37
C TYR A 128 -3.88 7.95 18.54
N HIS A 129 -3.09 6.91 18.80
CA HIS A 129 -2.99 5.75 17.90
C HIS A 129 -2.59 4.45 18.61
N ASN A 130 -2.99 3.34 17.99
CA ASN A 130 -2.61 1.98 18.37
C ASN A 130 -1.45 1.49 17.48
N PRO A 131 -0.45 0.75 18.01
CA PRO A 131 0.64 0.16 17.21
C PRO A 131 0.16 -0.80 16.11
N ASN A 132 -1.04 -1.36 16.26
CA ASN A 132 -1.68 -2.22 15.25
C ASN A 132 -2.39 -1.43 14.15
N HIS A 133 -2.49 -0.09 14.25
CA HIS A 133 -3.07 0.74 13.21
C HIS A 133 -2.02 1.16 12.20
N HIS A 134 -2.32 0.86 10.95
CA HIS A 134 -1.48 1.12 9.80
C HIS A 134 -2.22 2.16 8.94
N PRO A 135 -1.52 2.85 8.03
CA PRO A 135 -2.20 3.73 7.10
C PRO A 135 -3.31 3.02 6.32
N MET A 136 -4.45 3.69 6.20
CA MET A 136 -5.57 3.22 5.40
C MET A 136 -5.31 3.32 3.90
N MET A 137 -6.07 2.57 3.12
CA MET A 137 -6.00 2.62 1.66
C MET A 137 -7.25 3.26 1.07
N TRP A 138 -7.09 4.34 0.31
CA TRP A 138 -8.19 5.14 -0.24
C TRP A 138 -8.68 4.65 -1.62
N LYS A 139 -7.88 3.84 -2.33
CA LYS A 139 -8.15 3.41 -3.72
C LYS A 139 -9.54 2.81 -3.96
N PHE A 140 -10.05 2.08 -2.98
CA PHE A 140 -11.34 1.40 -3.06
C PHE A 140 -12.41 2.05 -2.20
N TRP A 141 -12.14 3.22 -1.64
CA TRP A 141 -13.12 3.95 -0.85
C TRP A 141 -14.36 4.25 -1.70
N GLU A 142 -15.53 4.01 -1.12
CA GLU A 142 -16.81 4.18 -1.79
C GLU A 142 -17.73 5.07 -0.94
N PRO A 143 -18.14 6.25 -1.46
CA PRO A 143 -19.00 7.16 -0.72
C PRO A 143 -20.40 6.58 -0.53
N GLY A 144 -21.00 6.85 0.62
CA GLY A 144 -22.42 6.57 0.86
C GLY A 144 -22.76 5.12 1.20
N ILE A 145 -21.76 4.26 1.42
CA ILE A 145 -21.98 2.92 1.97
C ILE A 145 -22.24 3.01 3.48
N ASP A 146 -23.38 2.49 3.93
CA ASP A 146 -23.66 2.28 5.35
C ASP A 146 -22.62 1.34 5.99
N TYR A 147 -22.06 1.69 7.14
CA TYR A 147 -21.01 0.89 7.80
C TYR A 147 -21.39 -0.60 7.99
N GLY A 148 -22.66 -0.88 8.31
CA GLY A 148 -23.15 -2.25 8.49
C GLY A 148 -23.19 -3.06 7.19
N ASN A 149 -23.29 -2.39 6.05
CA ASN A 149 -23.23 -3.00 4.73
C ASN A 149 -21.76 -3.29 4.39
N GLY A 150 -21.38 -4.57 4.44
CA GLY A 150 -20.01 -5.01 4.12
C GLY A 150 -19.72 -5.13 2.62
N PHE A 151 -20.68 -4.75 1.78
CA PHE A 151 -20.61 -4.94 0.34
C PHE A 151 -20.80 -3.58 -0.35
N GLY A 152 -19.88 -3.28 -1.26
CA GLY A 152 -19.91 -2.10 -2.11
C GLY A 152 -20.57 -2.37 -3.44
N GLU A 153 -20.89 -1.28 -4.12
CA GLU A 153 -21.60 -1.24 -5.40
C GLU A 153 -20.63 -0.99 -6.56
N ALA A 154 -19.40 -0.54 -6.29
CA ALA A 154 -18.39 -0.34 -7.32
C ALA A 154 -17.89 -1.67 -7.92
N ASP A 155 -17.80 -1.71 -9.25
CA ASP A 155 -17.25 -2.83 -10.01
C ASP A 155 -15.77 -3.08 -9.64
N HIS A 156 -15.42 -4.34 -9.39
CA HIS A 156 -14.03 -4.73 -9.21
C HIS A 156 -13.38 -4.97 -10.59
N PRO A 157 -12.29 -4.27 -10.94
CA PRO A 157 -11.67 -4.42 -12.24
C PRO A 157 -11.02 -5.80 -12.37
N LEU A 158 -11.52 -6.63 -13.29
CA LEU A 158 -10.87 -7.90 -13.65
C LEU A 158 -9.77 -7.70 -14.69
N MET A 159 -9.96 -6.74 -15.61
CA MET A 159 -9.02 -6.38 -16.67
C MET A 159 -9.14 -4.90 -16.96
N ARG A 160 -8.02 -4.23 -17.22
CA ARG A 160 -8.02 -2.81 -17.62
C ARG A 160 -6.84 -2.46 -18.51
N SER A 161 -6.97 -1.37 -19.27
CA SER A 161 -6.05 -1.00 -20.34
C SER A 161 -4.57 -0.96 -19.91
N SER A 162 -4.25 -0.39 -18.75
CA SER A 162 -2.86 -0.33 -18.26
C SER A 162 -2.20 -1.71 -18.15
N GLU A 163 -2.99 -2.77 -17.91
CA GLU A 163 -2.47 -4.13 -17.86
C GLU A 163 -1.99 -4.60 -19.24
N ALA A 164 -2.76 -4.31 -20.30
CA ALA A 164 -2.37 -4.64 -21.66
C ALA A 164 -1.06 -3.97 -22.07
N TYR A 165 -0.83 -2.71 -21.66
CA TYR A 165 0.43 -2.00 -21.91
C TYR A 165 1.60 -2.69 -21.20
N LEU A 166 1.45 -3.03 -19.92
CA LEU A 166 2.53 -3.68 -19.16
C LEU A 166 2.77 -5.13 -19.61
N ILE A 167 1.73 -5.84 -20.06
CA ILE A 167 1.88 -7.16 -20.71
C ILE A 167 2.64 -7.03 -22.03
N ALA A 168 2.33 -6.03 -22.86
CA ALA A 168 3.04 -5.79 -24.12
C ALA A 168 4.52 -5.44 -23.88
N ALA A 169 4.81 -4.57 -22.92
CA ALA A 169 6.17 -4.27 -22.50
C ALA A 169 6.92 -5.53 -22.05
N GLU A 170 6.29 -6.37 -21.23
CA GLU A 170 6.87 -7.63 -20.75
C GLU A 170 7.14 -8.62 -21.90
N ALA A 171 6.20 -8.76 -22.82
CA ALA A 171 6.35 -9.65 -23.97
C ALA A 171 7.53 -9.24 -24.85
N ILE A 172 7.70 -7.94 -25.11
CA ILE A 172 8.80 -7.41 -25.93
C ILE A 172 10.16 -7.68 -25.28
N ILE A 173 10.31 -7.45 -23.97
CA ILE A 173 11.59 -7.74 -23.29
C ILE A 173 11.90 -9.26 -23.26
N LYS A 174 10.88 -10.10 -23.42
CA LYS A 174 10.99 -11.56 -23.55
C LYS A 174 11.18 -12.03 -25.00
N GLY A 175 11.39 -11.13 -25.94
CA GLY A 175 11.74 -11.45 -27.33
C GLY A 175 10.58 -11.43 -28.31
N ALA A 176 9.39 -10.99 -27.90
CA ALA A 176 8.34 -10.67 -28.87
C ALA A 176 8.75 -9.48 -29.75
N SER A 177 8.35 -9.49 -31.02
CA SER A 177 8.53 -8.33 -31.88
C SER A 177 7.73 -7.14 -31.35
N ALA A 178 8.26 -5.93 -31.52
CA ALA A 178 7.57 -4.70 -31.13
C ALA A 178 6.22 -4.58 -31.84
N GLY A 179 5.21 -4.10 -31.10
CA GLY A 179 3.87 -3.83 -31.65
C GLY A 179 3.79 -2.44 -32.30
N SER A 180 2.63 -2.12 -32.86
CA SER A 180 2.42 -0.85 -33.59
C SER A 180 2.56 0.42 -32.74
N VAL A 181 2.41 0.32 -31.41
CA VAL A 181 2.49 1.47 -30.48
C VAL A 181 3.94 1.74 -30.02
N GLY A 182 4.90 0.85 -30.30
CA GLY A 182 6.32 1.11 -30.08
C GLY A 182 7.08 0.01 -29.34
N SER A 183 8.20 0.43 -28.73
CA SER A 183 9.12 -0.38 -27.95
C SER A 183 8.58 -0.68 -26.53
N ALA A 184 9.27 -1.54 -25.78
CA ALA A 184 8.90 -1.82 -24.39
C ALA A 184 8.87 -0.57 -23.50
N SER A 185 9.80 0.38 -23.71
CA SER A 185 9.81 1.65 -22.98
C SER A 185 8.64 2.54 -23.34
N ASP A 186 8.15 2.49 -24.58
CA ASP A 186 6.96 3.27 -24.99
C ASP A 186 5.70 2.77 -24.27
N TYR A 187 5.48 1.46 -24.24
CA TYR A 187 4.36 0.87 -23.52
C TYR A 187 4.45 1.09 -22.00
N TYR A 188 5.62 0.89 -21.42
CA TYR A 188 5.87 1.11 -19.99
C TYR A 188 5.66 2.58 -19.60
N ASN A 189 6.32 3.49 -20.32
CA ASN A 189 6.23 4.92 -20.02
C ASN A 189 4.83 5.47 -20.28
N ALA A 190 4.01 4.89 -21.16
CA ALA A 190 2.62 5.31 -21.31
C ALA A 190 1.83 5.18 -19.99
N VAL A 191 2.07 4.12 -19.21
CA VAL A 191 1.42 3.93 -17.90
C VAL A 191 1.98 4.91 -16.87
N VAL A 192 3.31 5.06 -16.81
CA VAL A 192 3.99 6.02 -15.93
C VAL A 192 3.50 7.45 -16.21
N ASN A 193 3.57 7.90 -17.46
CA ASN A 193 3.17 9.24 -17.89
C ASN A 193 1.72 9.57 -17.55
N ARG A 194 0.82 8.59 -17.57
CA ARG A 194 -0.58 8.83 -17.22
C ARG A 194 -0.72 9.14 -15.73
N ALA A 195 0.05 8.46 -14.88
CA ALA A 195 -0.02 8.61 -13.43
C ALA A 195 0.70 9.87 -12.91
N ILE A 196 1.65 10.41 -13.67
CA ILE A 196 2.51 11.51 -13.24
C ILE A 196 1.93 12.88 -13.57
N ILE A 197 1.88 13.77 -12.57
CA ILE A 197 1.60 15.20 -12.76
C ILE A 197 2.67 15.79 -13.69
N GLY A 198 2.25 16.44 -14.78
CA GLY A 198 3.17 16.92 -15.82
C GLY A 198 3.55 15.84 -16.87
N GLY A 199 3.02 14.63 -16.73
CA GLY A 199 3.12 13.56 -17.71
C GLY A 199 4.55 13.13 -18.01
N GLN A 200 5.00 13.38 -19.24
CA GLN A 200 6.36 13.07 -19.69
C GLN A 200 7.43 13.96 -19.07
N LEU A 201 7.05 15.16 -18.63
CA LEU A 201 7.96 16.16 -18.09
C LEU A 201 8.01 16.17 -16.56
N GLY A 202 7.06 15.47 -15.90
CA GLY A 202 7.06 15.34 -14.45
C GLY A 202 8.14 14.37 -13.98
N ASP A 203 8.64 14.62 -12.78
CA ASP A 203 9.51 13.67 -12.10
C ASP A 203 8.75 12.38 -11.79
N ALA A 204 9.48 11.28 -11.67
CA ALA A 204 8.90 9.96 -11.47
C ALA A 204 9.89 9.18 -10.63
N ASP A 205 10.04 9.62 -9.37
CA ASP A 205 11.07 9.12 -8.48
C ASP A 205 10.50 8.23 -7.38
N MET A 206 11.26 7.19 -7.05
CA MET A 206 10.95 6.28 -5.94
C MET A 206 12.18 6.14 -5.05
N ALA A 207 12.02 5.51 -3.89
CA ALA A 207 13.19 5.18 -3.08
C ALA A 207 14.14 4.25 -3.86
N ASN A 208 15.44 4.51 -3.73
CA ASN A 208 16.46 3.70 -4.37
C ASN A 208 16.40 2.24 -3.89
N ASP A 209 16.27 2.06 -2.58
CA ASP A 209 15.94 0.79 -1.92
C ASP A 209 14.68 0.96 -1.05
N PRO A 210 13.51 0.45 -1.51
CA PRO A 210 12.25 0.54 -0.77
C PRO A 210 12.23 -0.17 0.59
N ASN A 211 13.18 -1.08 0.87
CA ASN A 211 13.26 -1.75 2.17
C ASN A 211 14.13 -1.01 3.20
N ASP A 212 15.07 -0.17 2.75
CA ASP A 212 15.89 0.66 3.64
C ASP A 212 15.12 1.92 4.08
N LEU A 213 14.23 1.76 5.06
CA LEU A 213 13.33 2.82 5.53
C LEU A 213 14.05 4.05 6.11
N SER A 214 15.37 3.98 6.34
CA SER A 214 16.18 5.10 6.84
C SER A 214 16.72 5.99 5.73
N SER A 215 16.73 5.51 4.49
CA SER A 215 17.33 6.21 3.35
C SER A 215 16.32 7.07 2.59
N LEU A 216 16.74 8.28 2.22
CA LEU A 216 15.99 9.18 1.34
C LEU A 216 16.54 9.19 -0.10
N ALA A 217 17.52 8.33 -0.40
CA ALA A 217 18.08 8.25 -1.74
C ALA A 217 17.00 7.83 -2.73
N THR A 218 16.92 8.52 -3.86
CA THR A 218 15.90 8.29 -4.88
C THR A 218 16.50 7.68 -6.15
N LYS A 219 15.64 7.10 -6.96
CA LYS A 219 15.92 6.75 -8.36
C LYS A 219 14.66 6.97 -9.18
N SER A 220 14.84 7.39 -10.43
CA SER A 220 13.71 7.48 -11.35
C SER A 220 13.22 6.08 -11.74
N TYR A 221 11.91 5.87 -11.72
CA TYR A 221 11.26 4.70 -12.29
C TYR A 221 10.75 4.93 -13.71
N ARG A 222 10.99 6.10 -14.31
CA ARG A 222 10.78 6.36 -15.74
C ARG A 222 11.83 5.63 -16.56
N ALA A 223 11.41 4.92 -17.60
CA ALA A 223 12.35 4.24 -18.48
C ALA A 223 13.10 5.24 -19.37
N SER A 224 14.43 5.28 -19.24
CA SER A 224 15.37 6.05 -20.07
C SER A 224 16.18 5.18 -21.04
N GLY A 225 15.81 3.89 -21.17
CA GLY A 225 16.49 2.90 -22.00
C GLY A 225 15.77 1.56 -21.93
N ASN A 226 16.54 0.48 -21.79
CA ASN A 226 15.98 -0.87 -21.71
C ASN A 226 15.10 -1.03 -20.45
N VAL A 227 13.85 -1.43 -20.67
CA VAL A 227 12.95 -1.85 -19.59
C VAL A 227 13.39 -3.22 -19.09
N THR A 228 13.43 -3.42 -17.77
CA THR A 228 13.70 -4.72 -17.16
C THR A 228 12.45 -5.35 -16.58
N ILE A 229 12.51 -6.65 -16.26
CA ILE A 229 11.39 -7.32 -15.58
C ILE A 229 11.13 -6.69 -14.20
N GLU A 230 12.16 -6.24 -13.50
CA GLU A 230 12.04 -5.57 -12.20
C GLU A 230 11.29 -4.25 -12.33
N MET A 231 11.58 -3.44 -13.35
CA MET A 231 10.84 -2.21 -13.62
C MET A 231 9.37 -2.49 -13.86
N ILE A 232 9.05 -3.51 -14.68
CA ILE A 232 7.66 -3.91 -14.93
C ILE A 232 7.01 -4.38 -13.63
N MET A 233 7.70 -5.17 -12.81
CA MET A 233 7.15 -5.62 -11.54
C MET A 233 6.96 -4.48 -10.53
N ASP A 234 7.81 -3.46 -10.53
CA ASP A 234 7.62 -2.25 -9.71
C ASP A 234 6.40 -1.45 -10.20
N GLU A 235 6.26 -1.25 -11.50
CA GLU A 235 5.14 -0.49 -12.07
C GLU A 235 3.82 -1.23 -11.93
N ARG A 236 3.81 -2.56 -12.09
CA ARG A 236 2.64 -3.39 -11.79
C ARG A 236 2.24 -3.31 -10.31
N ALA A 237 3.21 -3.16 -9.40
CA ALA A 237 2.91 -2.99 -7.97
C ALA A 237 2.26 -1.63 -7.68
N ARG A 238 2.75 -0.56 -8.30
CA ARG A 238 2.15 0.79 -8.18
C ARG A 238 0.75 0.84 -8.78
N GLU A 239 0.64 0.35 -10.01
CA GLU A 239 -0.56 0.49 -10.82
C GLU A 239 -1.71 -0.39 -10.26
N PHE A 240 -1.43 -1.67 -9.97
CA PHE A 240 -2.43 -2.67 -9.58
C PHE A 240 -2.48 -2.96 -8.08
N MET A 241 -2.02 -2.03 -7.24
CA MET A 241 -2.08 -2.23 -5.79
C MET A 241 -3.51 -2.58 -5.35
N GLY A 242 -3.66 -3.68 -4.62
CA GLY A 242 -4.94 -4.16 -4.11
C GLY A 242 -5.85 -4.89 -5.14
N GLU A 243 -5.47 -5.01 -6.40
CA GLU A 243 -6.29 -5.63 -7.47
C GLU A 243 -6.03 -7.14 -7.66
N GLY A 244 -5.48 -7.83 -6.65
CA GLY A 244 -5.32 -9.30 -6.67
C GLY A 244 -4.26 -9.88 -7.62
N LEU A 245 -3.52 -9.07 -8.37
CA LEU A 245 -2.56 -9.55 -9.39
C LEU A 245 -1.18 -9.94 -8.83
N ARG A 246 -0.77 -9.34 -7.71
CA ARG A 246 0.63 -9.34 -7.25
C ARG A 246 1.21 -10.74 -7.01
N TRP A 247 0.44 -11.65 -6.39
CA TRP A 247 0.93 -13.00 -6.12
C TRP A 247 1.20 -13.78 -7.41
N TYR A 248 0.29 -13.68 -8.39
CA TYR A 248 0.44 -14.35 -9.68
C TYR A 248 1.63 -13.82 -10.47
N ASP A 249 1.80 -12.50 -10.47
CA ASP A 249 2.94 -11.84 -11.11
C ASP A 249 4.27 -12.33 -10.56
N LEU A 250 4.42 -12.28 -9.23
CA LEU A 250 5.68 -12.68 -8.61
C LEU A 250 5.96 -14.18 -8.76
N LYS A 251 4.91 -15.00 -8.70
CA LYS A 251 5.02 -16.45 -8.90
C LYS A 251 5.47 -16.79 -10.31
N ARG A 252 4.80 -16.25 -11.34
CA ARG A 252 5.08 -16.59 -12.75
C ARG A 252 6.45 -16.08 -13.21
N THR A 253 6.99 -15.04 -12.58
CA THR A 253 8.33 -14.54 -12.87
C THR A 253 9.42 -15.16 -12.00
N GLY A 254 9.08 -16.03 -11.04
CA GLY A 254 10.08 -16.63 -10.14
C GLY A 254 10.71 -15.61 -9.17
N THR A 255 10.00 -14.53 -8.84
CA THR A 255 10.52 -13.42 -8.01
C THR A 255 9.77 -13.26 -6.69
N LEU A 256 8.87 -14.19 -6.36
CA LEU A 256 8.07 -14.17 -5.13
C LEU A 256 8.92 -14.01 -3.88
N ILE A 257 9.94 -14.84 -3.71
CA ILE A 257 10.78 -14.81 -2.50
C ILE A 257 11.63 -13.54 -2.47
N SER A 258 12.37 -13.26 -3.54
CA SER A 258 13.30 -12.13 -3.60
C SER A 258 12.58 -10.79 -3.42
N ARG A 259 11.46 -10.59 -4.12
CA ARG A 259 10.70 -9.34 -4.03
C ARG A 259 9.86 -9.24 -2.76
N SER A 260 9.34 -10.34 -2.22
CA SER A 260 8.68 -10.25 -0.90
C SER A 260 9.65 -9.76 0.18
N LYS A 261 10.92 -10.19 0.12
CA LYS A 261 11.97 -9.71 1.04
C LYS A 261 12.43 -8.28 0.76
N ALA A 262 12.49 -7.87 -0.51
CA ALA A 262 12.97 -6.55 -0.93
C ALA A 262 11.93 -5.42 -0.76
N PHE A 263 10.66 -5.73 -0.51
CA PHE A 263 9.59 -4.71 -0.39
C PHE A 263 8.80 -4.81 0.93
N ASN A 264 9.10 -5.80 1.76
CA ASN A 264 8.49 -5.97 3.07
C ASN A 264 9.58 -6.27 4.12
N PRO A 265 9.85 -5.33 5.05
CA PRO A 265 10.94 -5.47 6.01
C PRO A 265 10.73 -6.64 6.97
N TRP A 266 9.47 -6.99 7.26
CA TRP A 266 9.11 -8.08 8.16
C TRP A 266 9.27 -9.46 7.52
N ILE A 267 8.93 -9.61 6.23
CA ILE A 267 9.13 -10.89 5.52
C ILE A 267 10.62 -11.23 5.44
N GLY A 268 11.46 -10.23 5.16
CA GLY A 268 12.92 -10.38 5.16
C GLY A 268 13.44 -10.86 6.52
N ALA A 269 13.03 -10.18 7.60
CA ALA A 269 13.49 -10.48 8.95
C ALA A 269 13.01 -11.84 9.48
N LEU A 270 11.76 -12.21 9.23
CA LEU A 270 11.15 -13.44 9.77
C LEU A 270 11.44 -14.68 8.91
N ASN A 271 11.85 -14.49 7.65
CA ASN A 271 12.16 -15.55 6.70
C ASN A 271 11.04 -16.60 6.52
N TYR A 272 9.78 -16.13 6.53
CA TYR A 272 8.60 -17.00 6.43
C TYR A 272 8.28 -17.44 5.00
N ILE A 273 8.79 -16.76 3.98
CA ILE A 273 8.58 -17.17 2.59
C ILE A 273 9.70 -18.11 2.11
N LYS A 274 9.32 -19.27 1.55
CA LYS A 274 10.19 -20.42 1.23
C LYS A 274 9.83 -20.93 -0.16
N GLU A 275 10.70 -21.75 -0.75
CA GLU A 275 10.51 -22.29 -2.12
C GLU A 275 9.17 -23.00 -2.33
N HIS A 276 8.66 -23.76 -1.35
CA HIS A 276 7.36 -24.42 -1.53
C HIS A 276 6.18 -23.43 -1.66
N HIS A 277 6.30 -22.18 -1.17
CA HIS A 277 5.25 -21.15 -1.26
C HIS A 277 4.99 -20.64 -2.69
N TYR A 278 5.76 -21.09 -3.70
CA TYR A 278 5.39 -20.90 -5.10
C TYR A 278 4.12 -21.68 -5.47
N LEU A 279 3.83 -22.80 -4.81
CA LEU A 279 2.63 -23.60 -5.02
C LEU A 279 1.76 -23.58 -3.76
N ARG A 280 0.43 -23.76 -3.91
CA ARG A 280 -0.44 -23.95 -2.76
C ARG A 280 -0.49 -25.44 -2.41
N PRO A 281 -0.65 -25.84 -1.13
CA PRO A 281 -0.90 -27.22 -0.81
C PRO A 281 -2.20 -27.68 -1.48
N ILE A 282 -2.20 -28.91 -1.99
CA ILE A 282 -3.43 -29.61 -2.35
C ILE A 282 -4.14 -29.93 -1.03
N PRO A 283 -5.43 -29.59 -0.85
CA PRO A 283 -6.15 -29.92 0.38
C PRO A 283 -6.09 -31.42 0.66
N LEU A 284 -5.83 -31.80 1.92
CA LEU A 284 -5.67 -33.21 2.30
C LEU A 284 -6.91 -34.04 1.95
N THR A 285 -8.10 -33.46 2.10
CA THR A 285 -9.37 -34.11 1.73
C THR A 285 -9.45 -34.46 0.25
N GLU A 286 -8.84 -33.67 -0.64
CA GLU A 286 -8.79 -33.98 -2.07
C GLU A 286 -7.82 -35.12 -2.37
N LEU A 287 -6.70 -35.20 -1.63
CA LEU A 287 -5.74 -36.30 -1.74
C LEU A 287 -6.33 -37.62 -1.22
N ASP A 288 -7.04 -37.58 -0.10
CA ASP A 288 -7.67 -38.76 0.50
C ASP A 288 -8.78 -39.35 -0.38
N LEU A 289 -9.44 -38.52 -1.20
CA LEU A 289 -10.50 -38.93 -2.13
C LEU A 289 -9.98 -39.33 -3.51
N ALA A 290 -8.74 -38.99 -3.84
CA ALA A 290 -8.17 -39.26 -5.16
C ALA A 290 -8.03 -40.77 -5.41
N THR A 291 -8.65 -41.26 -6.48
CA THR A 291 -8.50 -42.65 -6.94
C THR A 291 -7.36 -42.83 -7.95
N ASN A 292 -6.72 -41.73 -8.33
CA ASN A 292 -5.57 -41.66 -9.23
C ASN A 292 -4.29 -41.26 -8.47
N GLU A 293 -3.13 -41.42 -9.09
CA GLU A 293 -1.84 -41.03 -8.50
C GLU A 293 -1.65 -39.50 -8.50
N VAL A 294 -2.35 -38.81 -7.60
CA VAL A 294 -2.10 -37.39 -7.28
C VAL A 294 -1.22 -37.32 -6.04
N THR A 295 -0.05 -36.70 -6.17
CA THR A 295 0.85 -36.44 -5.05
C THR A 295 0.82 -34.98 -4.65
N GLN A 296 1.11 -34.71 -3.39
CA GLN A 296 1.22 -33.35 -2.87
C GLN A 296 2.30 -32.54 -3.62
N ASN A 297 2.12 -31.21 -3.67
CA ASN A 297 3.13 -30.29 -4.15
C ASN A 297 4.39 -30.36 -3.28
N PRO A 298 5.60 -30.25 -3.85
CA PRO A 298 6.85 -30.38 -3.09
C PRO A 298 6.91 -29.45 -1.88
N GLY A 299 7.20 -30.03 -0.70
CA GLY A 299 7.41 -29.29 0.55
C GLY A 299 6.17 -29.07 1.42
N TYR A 300 5.02 -29.63 1.04
CA TYR A 300 3.79 -29.69 1.84
C TYR A 300 3.48 -31.12 2.29
#